data_AF-A0A7N2LV90-F1
#
_entry.id   AF-A0A7N2LV90-F1
#
_cell.length_a   1.000
_cell.length_b   1.000
_cell.length_c   1.000
_cell.angle_alpha   90.00
_cell.angle_beta   90.00
_cell.angle_gamma   90.00
#
_symmetry.space_group_name_H-M   'P 1'
#
loop_
_entity.id
_entity.type
_entity.pdbx_description
1 polymer ?
#
loop_
_entity_poly.entity_id
_entity_poly.type
_entity_poly.pdbx_seq_one_letter_code
_entity_poly.pdbx_strand_id
1 'polypeptide(L)'
;MFRYHIPRTWVHPGENLLVLHEELGGDPSKISLLTRTGQEICAHVSEADPPPADSWKPNQVFNSQIPEVRLNCEQGWHISMINFASFGTPSGNCGTFSQGICHVNVTSIVQQAL
;
A
#
# COMPACT_ATOMS: atom_id res chain seq x y z
N MET A 1 -4.41 4.10 -20.62
CA MET A 1 -4.25 2.64 -20.57
C MET A 1 -5.15 2.12 -19.47
N PHE A 2 -6.16 1.31 -19.81
CA PHE A 2 -7.12 0.77 -18.83
C PHE A 2 -6.57 -0.55 -18.28
N ARG A 3 -6.63 -0.72 -16.95
CA ARG A 3 -6.22 -1.95 -16.26
C ARG A 3 -7.38 -2.40 -15.38
N TYR A 4 -7.68 -3.69 -15.43
CA TYR A 4 -8.73 -4.32 -14.62
C TYR A 4 -8.08 -5.30 -13.65
N HIS A 5 -8.46 -5.20 -12.37
CA HIS A 5 -7.94 -6.11 -11.36
C HIS A 5 -8.65 -7.46 -11.44
N ILE A 6 -7.87 -8.55 -11.52
CA ILE A 6 -8.37 -9.92 -11.43
C ILE A 6 -7.87 -10.50 -10.11
N PRO A 7 -8.74 -10.71 -9.11
CA PRO A 7 -8.36 -11.30 -7.84
C PRO A 7 -7.66 -12.65 -8.04
N ARG A 8 -6.54 -12.86 -7.33
CA ARG A 8 -5.74 -14.09 -7.47
C ARG A 8 -6.55 -15.34 -7.15
N THR A 9 -7.54 -15.23 -6.27
CA THR A 9 -8.47 -16.30 -5.88
C THR A 9 -9.38 -16.79 -7.01
N TRP A 10 -9.52 -16.04 -8.12
CA TRP A 10 -10.31 -16.44 -9.28
C TRP A 10 -9.50 -17.22 -10.32
N VAL A 11 -8.17 -17.26 -10.17
CA VAL A 11 -7.26 -17.88 -11.13
C VAL A 11 -6.77 -19.21 -10.59
N HIS A 12 -7.05 -20.30 -11.31
CA HIS A 12 -6.63 -21.64 -10.93
C HIS A 12 -5.31 -22.03 -11.62
N PRO A 13 -4.54 -22.97 -11.03
CA PRO A 13 -3.44 -23.60 -11.75
C PRO A 13 -3.95 -24.30 -13.02
N GLY A 14 -3.30 -24.05 -14.16
CA GLY A 14 -3.66 -24.66 -15.45
C GLY A 14 -4.48 -23.74 -16.35
N GLU A 15 -5.47 -24.32 -17.02
CA GLU A 15 -6.30 -23.61 -18.00
C GLU A 15 -7.40 -22.77 -17.31
N ASN A 16 -7.53 -21.52 -17.73
CA ASN A 16 -8.55 -20.60 -17.24
C ASN A 16 -9.32 -20.03 -18.45
N LEU A 17 -10.63 -19.85 -18.32
CA LEU A 17 -11.48 -19.26 -19.35
C LEU A 17 -11.70 -17.77 -19.07
N LEU A 18 -11.35 -16.92 -20.05
CA LEU A 18 -11.67 -15.49 -20.03
C LEU A 18 -12.81 -15.22 -21.01
N VAL A 19 -13.95 -14.73 -20.50
CA VAL A 19 -15.09 -14.28 -21.32
C VAL A 19 -15.13 -12.76 -21.30
N LEU A 20 -15.23 -12.16 -22.48
CA LEU A 20 -15.25 -10.71 -22.67
C LEU A 20 -16.49 -10.33 -23.47
N HIS A 21 -17.20 -9.30 -23.01
CA HIS A 21 -18.26 -8.65 -23.76
C HIS A 21 -17.77 -7.26 -24.17
N GLU A 22 -17.76 -7.00 -25.47
CA GLU A 22 -17.30 -5.74 -26.06
C GLU A 22 -18.48 -5.06 -26.76
N GLU A 23 -18.75 -3.81 -26.42
CA GLU A 23 -19.91 -3.06 -26.92
C GLU A 23 -19.55 -2.05 -28.02
N LEU A 24 -18.37 -1.44 -27.94
CA LEU A 24 -17.97 -0.33 -28.81
C LEU A 24 -17.05 -0.78 -29.94
N GLY A 25 -16.50 -1.99 -29.83
CA GLY A 25 -15.59 -2.60 -30.80
C GLY A 25 -14.11 -2.40 -30.43
N GLY A 26 -13.35 -3.49 -30.47
CA GLY A 26 -11.93 -3.52 -30.11
C GLY A 26 -11.22 -4.75 -30.68
N ASP A 27 -9.89 -4.71 -30.71
CA ASP A 27 -9.05 -5.82 -31.18
C ASP A 27 -8.64 -6.71 -30.00
N PRO A 28 -9.20 -7.92 -29.85
CA PRO A 28 -8.92 -8.80 -28.72
C PRO A 28 -7.48 -9.31 -28.69
N SER A 29 -6.76 -9.29 -29.82
CA SER A 29 -5.35 -9.74 -29.87
C SER A 29 -4.41 -8.81 -29.10
N LYS A 30 -4.85 -7.59 -28.78
CA LYS A 30 -4.09 -6.61 -27.99
C LYS A 30 -4.29 -6.78 -26.48
N ILE A 31 -5.16 -7.68 -26.05
CA ILE A 31 -5.39 -7.97 -24.64
C ILE A 31 -4.21 -8.78 -24.11
N SER A 32 -3.67 -8.35 -22.98
CA SER A 32 -2.58 -9.05 -22.30
C SER A 32 -2.89 -9.20 -20.81
N LEU A 33 -2.52 -10.35 -20.25
CA LEU A 33 -2.54 -10.56 -18.82
C LEU A 33 -1.19 -10.16 -18.26
N LEU A 34 -1.21 -9.35 -17.21
CA LEU A 34 -0.03 -8.93 -16.49
C LEU A 34 -0.12 -9.48 -15.08
N THR A 35 0.95 -10.10 -14.61
CA THR A 35 1.08 -10.43 -13.19
C THR A 35 1.67 -9.20 -12.50
N ARG A 36 0.96 -8.65 -11.52
CA ARG A 36 1.52 -7.61 -10.67
C ARG A 36 2.34 -8.29 -9.57
N THR A 37 3.66 -8.29 -9.72
CA THR A 37 4.59 -8.79 -8.70
C THR A 37 5.09 -7.62 -7.86
N GLY A 38 4.85 -7.69 -6.55
CA GLY A 38 5.23 -6.65 -5.60
C GLY A 38 4.23 -5.49 -5.61
N GLN A 39 3.82 -5.08 -4.42
CA GLN A 39 3.09 -3.85 -4.21
C GLN A 39 3.92 -3.00 -3.27
N GLU A 40 4.23 -1.78 -3.70
CA GLU A 40 4.74 -0.78 -2.78
C GLU A 40 3.57 -0.21 -2.01
N ILE A 41 3.61 -0.40 -0.69
CA ILE A 41 2.73 0.29 0.24
C ILE A 41 3.58 1.32 0.96
N CYS A 42 2.99 2.47 1.22
CA CYS A 42 3.67 3.55 1.89
C CYS A 42 2.66 4.23 2.82
N ALA A 43 3.18 4.99 3.78
CA ALA A 43 2.37 5.87 4.60
C ALA A 43 3.26 6.96 5.18
N HIS A 44 2.60 8.03 5.62
CA HIS A 44 3.21 9.16 6.29
C HIS A 44 2.31 9.52 7.46
N VAL A 45 2.91 9.86 8.60
CA VAL A 45 2.18 10.39 9.74
C VAL A 45 3.01 11.47 10.41
N SER A 46 2.32 12.52 10.83
CA SER A 46 2.86 13.63 11.58
C SER A 46 2.45 13.54 13.05
N GLU A 47 3.22 14.17 13.94
CA GLU A 47 2.87 14.29 15.35
C GLU A 47 1.55 15.06 15.58
N ALA A 48 1.09 15.83 14.59
CA ALA A 48 -0.16 16.56 14.63
C ALA A 48 -1.36 15.75 14.08
N ASP A 49 -1.12 14.56 13.51
CA ASP A 49 -2.18 13.74 12.94
C ASP A 49 -3.01 13.07 14.04
N PRO A 50 -4.33 12.93 13.83
CA PRO A 50 -5.17 12.17 14.75
C PRO A 50 -4.82 10.67 14.68
N PRO A 51 -5.12 9.91 15.75
CA PRO A 51 -4.94 8.46 15.73
C PRO A 51 -5.94 7.81 14.74
N PRO A 52 -5.70 6.55 14.31
CA PRO A 52 -6.59 5.82 13.41
C PRO A 52 -8.05 5.84 13.88
N ALA A 53 -9.00 6.05 12.96
CA ALA A 53 -10.42 6.29 13.29
C ALA A 53 -11.07 5.13 14.08
N ASP A 54 -10.63 3.90 13.86
CA ASP A 54 -11.10 2.70 14.55
C ASP A 54 -10.64 2.62 16.02
N SER A 55 -9.62 3.40 16.40
CA SER A 55 -9.17 3.53 17.79
C SER A 55 -10.02 4.50 18.62
N TRP A 56 -10.93 5.25 17.99
CA TRP A 56 -11.68 6.31 18.65
C TRP A 56 -12.75 5.73 19.58
N LYS A 57 -12.69 6.11 20.86
CA LYS A 57 -13.65 5.68 21.88
C LYS A 57 -14.61 6.83 22.22
N PRO A 58 -15.93 6.64 22.11
CA PRO A 58 -16.90 7.66 22.48
C PRO A 58 -16.79 7.95 23.99
N ASN A 59 -16.83 9.24 24.35
CA ASN A 59 -16.85 9.74 25.73
C ASN A 59 -15.59 9.48 26.58
N GLN A 60 -14.45 9.17 25.96
CA GLN A 60 -13.17 9.15 26.68
C GLN A 60 -12.42 10.48 26.51
N VAL A 61 -11.82 10.95 27.62
CA VAL A 61 -10.81 12.01 27.57
C VAL A 61 -9.68 11.51 26.68
N PHE A 62 -9.29 12.30 25.68
CA PHE A 62 -8.20 12.01 24.74
C PHE A 62 -6.86 11.90 25.49
N ASN A 63 -6.65 10.78 26.18
CA ASN A 63 -5.42 10.50 26.89
C ASN A 63 -4.46 9.81 25.91
N SER A 64 -3.43 10.56 25.50
CA SER A 64 -2.37 10.15 24.57
C SER A 64 -2.86 9.66 23.21
N GLN A 65 -3.24 10.61 22.36
CA GLN A 65 -3.41 10.41 20.92
C GLN A 65 -2.02 10.26 20.28
N ILE A 66 -1.47 9.06 20.29
CA ILE A 66 -0.23 8.79 19.55
C ILE A 66 -0.65 8.53 18.09
N PRO A 67 -0.19 9.35 17.13
CA PRO A 67 -0.41 9.07 15.72
C PRO A 67 0.20 7.73 15.36
N GLU A 68 -0.53 6.91 14.62
CA GLU A 68 -0.09 5.57 14.21
C GLU A 68 -0.31 5.38 12.71
N VAL A 69 0.64 4.70 12.07
CA VAL A 69 0.53 4.21 10.71
C VAL A 69 0.34 2.70 10.73
N ARG A 70 -0.61 2.22 9.94
CA ARG A 70 -0.81 0.79 9.70
C ARG A 70 -0.57 0.48 8.24
N LEU A 71 0.40 -0.38 8.00
CA LEU A 71 0.69 -0.95 6.69
C LEU A 71 0.15 -2.37 6.67
N ASN A 72 -0.67 -2.69 5.67
CA ASN A 72 -1.21 -4.03 5.50
C ASN A 72 -1.02 -4.48 4.05
N CYS A 73 -0.67 -5.75 3.89
CA CYS A 73 -0.61 -6.39 2.59
C CYS A 73 -1.92 -7.12 2.30
N GLU A 74 -2.23 -7.32 1.01
CA GLU A 74 -3.32 -8.21 0.62
C GLU A 74 -3.05 -9.65 1.06
N GLN A 75 -4.09 -10.46 1.19
CA GLN A 75 -3.96 -11.81 1.71
C GLN A 75 -2.98 -12.67 0.90
N GLY A 76 -2.04 -13.32 1.58
CA GLY A 76 -0.98 -14.12 0.97
C GLY A 76 0.30 -13.34 0.62
N TRP A 77 0.29 -12.01 0.80
CA TRP A 77 1.48 -11.17 0.67
C TRP A 77 2.05 -10.82 2.04
N HIS A 78 3.37 -10.67 2.11
CA HIS A 78 4.08 -10.18 3.28
C HIS A 78 5.04 -9.06 2.85
N ILE A 79 5.37 -8.16 3.77
CA ILE A 79 6.36 -7.13 3.54
C ILE A 79 7.74 -7.80 3.57
N SER A 80 8.45 -7.75 2.44
CA SER A 80 9.77 -8.39 2.30
C SER A 80 10.93 -7.40 2.43
N MET A 81 10.69 -6.12 2.19
CA MET A 81 11.73 -5.09 2.18
C MET A 81 11.14 -3.72 2.52
N ILE A 82 11.96 -2.85 3.11
CA ILE A 82 11.67 -1.45 3.34
C ILE A 82 12.54 -0.61 2.40
N ASN A 83 11.90 0.08 1.45
CA ASN A 83 12.62 0.92 0.49
C ASN A 83 13.04 2.27 1.11
N PHE A 84 12.24 2.82 2.02
CA PHE A 84 12.49 4.11 2.66
C PHE A 84 11.83 4.17 4.04
N ALA A 85 12.56 4.66 5.05
CA ALA A 85 12.01 5.02 6.35
C ALA A 85 12.80 6.19 6.95
N SER A 86 12.10 7.27 7.30
CA SER A 86 12.70 8.51 7.78
C SER A 86 11.82 9.13 8.85
N PHE A 87 12.45 9.58 9.93
CA PHE A 87 11.82 10.45 10.92
C PHE A 87 12.38 11.86 10.81
N GLY A 88 11.53 12.88 10.93
CA GLY A 88 11.90 14.29 10.72
C GLY A 88 10.98 14.97 9.70
N THR A 89 11.56 15.58 8.67
CA THR A 89 10.81 16.34 7.65
C THR A 89 10.97 15.70 6.26
N PRO A 90 10.52 14.44 6.03
CA PRO A 90 10.58 13.83 4.70
C PRO A 90 9.69 14.60 3.72
N SER A 91 10.00 14.52 2.41
CA SER A 91 9.21 15.18 1.36
C SER A 91 8.91 14.22 0.21
N GLY A 92 7.93 14.55 -0.62
CA GLY A 92 7.49 13.72 -1.74
C GLY A 92 6.19 12.98 -1.45
N ASN A 93 5.82 12.10 -2.37
CA ASN A 93 4.58 11.31 -2.31
C ASN A 93 4.89 9.83 -2.16
N CYS A 94 3.84 9.01 -2.05
CA CYS A 94 3.97 7.56 -2.07
C CYS A 94 4.80 7.07 -3.27
N GLY A 95 5.87 6.32 -3.00
CA GLY A 95 6.82 5.83 -4.01
C GLY A 95 7.91 6.82 -4.40
N THR A 96 7.84 8.07 -3.95
CA THR A 96 8.84 9.12 -4.24
C THR A 96 9.28 9.87 -2.98
N PHE A 97 9.09 9.28 -1.79
CA PHE A 97 9.57 9.86 -0.56
C PHE A 97 11.09 10.04 -0.57
N SER A 98 11.53 11.19 -0.07
CA SER A 98 12.92 11.60 -0.03
C SER A 98 13.25 12.25 1.30
N GLN A 99 14.53 12.23 1.65
CA GLN A 99 15.04 12.86 2.86
C GLN A 99 14.87 14.38 2.75
N GLY A 100 14.43 15.01 3.83
CA GLY A 100 14.48 16.47 3.95
C GLY A 100 15.61 16.95 4.84
N ILE A 101 15.50 18.21 5.28
CA ILE A 101 16.55 18.91 6.02
C ILE A 101 16.76 18.30 7.42
N CYS A 102 15.67 17.89 8.08
CA CYS A 102 15.72 17.11 9.31
C CYS A 102 15.44 15.64 8.97
N HIS A 103 16.41 14.76 9.20
CA HIS A 103 16.29 13.34 8.88
C HIS A 103 17.05 12.47 9.86
N VAL A 104 16.37 11.43 10.36
CA VAL A 104 16.97 10.27 11.00
C VAL A 104 16.51 9.03 10.23
N ASN A 105 17.46 8.18 9.83
CA ASN A 105 17.15 6.90 9.21
C ASN A 105 16.63 5.94 10.29
N VAL A 106 15.37 5.52 10.16
CA VAL A 106 14.70 4.63 11.11
C VAL A 106 14.40 3.26 10.52
N THR A 107 15.03 2.90 9.39
CA THR A 107 14.77 1.63 8.70
C THR A 107 14.99 0.42 9.60
N SER A 108 16.04 0.41 10.43
CA SER A 108 16.32 -0.70 11.35
C SER A 108 15.26 -0.87 12.43
N ILE A 109 14.61 0.23 12.86
CA ILE A 109 13.52 0.20 13.84
C ILE A 109 12.27 -0.38 13.18
N VAL A 110 11.92 0.08 11.97
CA VAL A 110 10.75 -0.42 11.25
C VAL A 110 10.92 -1.89 10.85
N GLN A 111 12.14 -2.33 10.52
CA GLN A 111 12.43 -3.74 10.21
C GLN A 111 12.16 -4.69 11.38
N GLN A 112 12.28 -4.24 12.63
CA GLN A 112 11.97 -5.06 13.81
C GLN A 112 10.47 -5.27 14.01
N ALA A 113 9.62 -4.48 13.34
CA ALA A 113 8.17 -4.57 13.40
C ALA A 113 7.56 -5.39 12.25
N LEU A 114 8.38 -5.92 11.35
CA LEU A 114 8.00 -6.85 10.28
C LEU A 114 8.12 -8.31 10.74
#